data_AF-A0A3M8V2J2-F1
#
_entry.id   AF-A0A3M8V2J2-F1
#
_cell.length_a   1.000
_cell.length_b   1.000
_cell.length_c   1.000
_cell.angle_alpha   90.00
_cell.angle_beta   90.00
_cell.angle_gamma   90.00
#
_symmetry.space_group_name_H-M   'P 1'
#
loop_
_entity.id
_entity.type
_entity.pdbx_description
1 polymer ?
#
loop_
_entity_poly.entity_id
_entity_poly.type
_entity_poly.pdbx_seq_one_letter_code
_entity_poly.pdbx_strand_id
1 'polypeptide(L)'
;MPPTLASLVHHTALKLSVLAGEDRLETPVRWAHVSELADPVPYMEGGELLLITAMKLDAEDPEEMARYVRRLADAGVVGLGFAVGVAYDEVPTALVAAAKQEGLPLLVVPRRTPFIAISKAVSAAIAADQYRAVTAGFEAQRELTRAAIGAEGPAALLARLAAHVDGWAALYDASGSVVAAAPD
;
A
#
# COMPACT_ATOMS: atom_id res chain seq x y z
N MET A 1 -3.06 -2.81 -8.38
CA MET A 1 -2.04 -2.18 -7.52
C MET A 1 -2.63 -1.85 -6.17
N PRO A 2 -1.95 -2.24 -5.08
CA PRO A 2 -2.36 -1.92 -3.72
C PRO A 2 -2.41 -0.39 -3.52
N PRO A 3 -3.21 0.11 -2.58
CA PRO A 3 -3.17 1.53 -2.24
C PRO A 3 -1.79 1.92 -1.71
N THR A 4 -1.32 3.11 -2.09
CA THR A 4 -0.07 3.70 -1.61
C THR A 4 -0.35 4.92 -0.75
N LEU A 5 0.63 5.40 0.02
CA LEU A 5 0.49 6.67 0.75
C LEU A 5 0.18 7.83 -0.19
N ALA A 6 0.82 7.88 -1.37
CA ALA A 6 0.55 8.86 -2.41
C ALA A 6 -0.93 8.83 -2.82
N SER A 7 -1.52 7.64 -2.99
CA SER A 7 -2.94 7.52 -3.34
C SER A 7 -3.88 8.10 -2.28
N LEU A 8 -3.52 7.98 -0.98
CA LEU A 8 -4.29 8.55 0.13
C LEU A 8 -4.13 10.07 0.21
N VAL A 9 -2.91 10.58 0.00
CA VAL A 9 -2.64 12.02 -0.05
C VAL A 9 -3.37 12.70 -1.20
N HIS A 10 -3.39 12.07 -2.37
CA HIS A 10 -4.12 12.56 -3.54
C HIS A 10 -5.64 12.39 -3.43
N HIS A 11 -6.14 11.62 -2.45
CA HIS A 11 -7.57 11.48 -2.21
C HIS A 11 -8.15 12.79 -1.66
N THR A 12 -8.68 13.62 -2.55
CA THR A 12 -9.07 15.02 -2.28
C THR A 12 -10.05 15.19 -1.11
N ALA A 13 -10.88 14.19 -0.79
CA ALA A 13 -11.79 14.22 0.35
C ALA A 13 -11.08 14.09 1.72
N LEU A 14 -9.91 13.44 1.77
CA LEU A 14 -9.17 13.22 3.02
C LEU A 14 -8.34 14.44 3.42
N LYS A 15 -7.94 15.28 2.45
CA LYS A 15 -7.19 16.53 2.66
C LYS A 15 -5.90 16.32 3.48
N LEU A 16 -5.22 15.20 3.26
CA LEU A 16 -3.95 14.90 3.90
C LEU A 16 -2.83 15.74 3.26
N SER A 17 -1.82 16.11 4.04
CA SER A 17 -0.59 16.74 3.54
C SER A 17 0.63 16.05 4.12
N VAL A 18 1.75 16.10 3.40
CA VAL A 18 3.00 15.43 3.80
C VAL A 18 3.92 16.43 4.50
N LEU A 19 4.58 15.99 5.58
CA LEU A 19 5.59 16.77 6.33
C LEU A 19 6.99 16.15 6.32
N ALA A 20 7.09 14.87 6.00
CA ALA A 20 8.34 14.12 5.89
C ALA A 20 8.14 12.87 5.03
N GLY A 21 9.24 12.33 4.48
CA GLY A 21 9.26 11.04 3.78
C GLY A 21 8.60 11.06 2.40
N GLU A 22 8.66 12.19 1.71
CA GLU A 22 8.07 12.41 0.37
C GLU A 22 8.57 11.41 -0.68
N ASP A 23 9.82 10.95 -0.54
CA ASP A 23 10.48 9.97 -1.39
C ASP A 23 9.91 8.54 -1.25
N ARG A 24 9.14 8.28 -0.18
CA ARG A 24 8.58 6.96 0.14
C ARG A 24 7.06 6.88 0.00
N LEU A 25 6.42 7.85 -0.65
CA LEU A 25 4.96 7.87 -0.75
C LEU A 25 4.39 6.75 -1.65
N GLU A 26 5.21 6.16 -2.52
CA GLU A 26 4.79 4.98 -3.30
C GLU A 26 4.78 3.67 -2.49
N THR A 27 5.13 3.72 -1.20
CA THR A 27 5.05 2.54 -0.31
C THR A 27 3.59 2.06 -0.20
N PRO A 28 3.33 0.75 -0.44
CA PRO A 28 2.01 0.17 -0.25
C PRO A 28 1.52 0.25 1.20
N VAL A 29 0.23 0.53 1.36
CA VAL A 29 -0.47 0.56 2.64
C VAL A 29 -1.35 -0.69 2.73
N ARG A 30 -1.02 -1.60 3.65
CA ARG A 30 -1.80 -2.83 3.90
C ARG A 30 -3.01 -2.59 4.79
N TRP A 31 -2.93 -1.60 5.67
CA TRP A 31 -4.00 -1.27 6.61
C TRP A 31 -3.82 0.14 7.17
N ALA A 32 -4.89 0.75 7.69
CA ALA A 32 -4.79 1.96 8.49
C ALA A 32 -5.31 1.69 9.90
N HIS A 33 -4.44 1.86 10.89
CA HIS A 33 -4.70 1.53 12.28
C HIS A 33 -4.68 2.78 13.15
N VAL A 34 -5.56 2.84 14.16
CA VAL A 34 -5.58 3.94 15.14
C VAL A 34 -5.04 3.40 16.46
N SER A 35 -4.06 4.09 17.03
CA SER A 35 -3.54 3.76 18.36
C SER A 35 -3.12 5.00 19.12
N GLU A 36 -3.31 4.99 20.44
CA GLU A 36 -2.82 6.03 21.35
C GLU A 36 -1.86 5.43 22.38
N LEU A 37 -1.34 4.22 22.12
CA LEU A 37 -0.37 3.59 23.01
C LEU A 37 0.99 4.26 22.88
N ALA A 38 1.68 4.43 24.01
CA ALA A 38 3.08 4.88 24.03
C ALA A 38 4.02 3.86 23.36
N ASP A 39 3.59 2.60 23.29
CA ASP A 39 4.20 1.55 22.48
C ASP A 39 3.12 0.72 21.78
N PRO A 40 2.83 0.99 20.49
CA PRO A 40 1.86 0.21 19.72
C PRO A 40 2.47 -1.03 19.06
N VAL A 41 3.81 -1.17 19.02
CA VAL A 41 4.53 -2.20 18.24
C VAL A 41 4.08 -3.64 18.53
N PRO A 42 3.76 -4.05 19.77
CA PRO A 42 3.31 -5.42 20.05
C PRO A 42 2.03 -5.86 19.32
N TYR A 43 1.29 -4.92 18.73
CA TYR A 43 0.03 -5.17 18.03
C TYR A 43 0.11 -4.90 16.52
N MET A 44 1.31 -4.62 15.98
CA MET A 44 1.52 -4.31 14.57
C MET A 44 2.03 -5.55 13.80
N GLU A 45 1.70 -5.64 12.52
CA GLU A 45 2.17 -6.66 11.58
C GLU A 45 3.13 -6.10 10.51
N GLY A 46 3.25 -4.78 10.41
CA GLY A 46 4.01 -4.10 9.36
C GLY A 46 3.15 -3.83 8.11
N GLY A 47 3.46 -2.73 7.42
CA GLY A 47 2.69 -2.26 6.27
C GLY A 47 1.54 -1.32 6.63
N GLU A 48 1.35 -0.97 7.91
CA GLU A 48 0.27 -0.10 8.36
C GLU A 48 0.62 1.39 8.23
N LEU A 49 -0.40 2.18 7.89
CA LEU A 49 -0.45 3.60 8.20
C LEU A 49 -1.00 3.74 9.62
N LEU A 50 -0.16 4.13 10.58
CA LEU A 50 -0.59 4.38 11.96
C LEU A 50 -1.19 5.78 12.07
N LEU A 51 -2.34 5.92 12.74
CA LEU A 51 -3.05 7.18 12.94
C LEU A 51 -3.12 7.49 14.44
N ILE A 52 -2.63 8.67 14.83
CA ILE A 52 -2.53 9.08 16.24
C ILE A 52 -2.97 10.53 16.45
N THR A 53 -3.46 10.84 17.64
CA THR A 53 -3.69 12.19 18.15
C THR A 53 -2.64 12.61 19.17
N ALA A 54 -1.83 11.66 19.66
CA ALA A 54 -0.81 11.83 20.68
C ALA A 54 -1.35 12.31 22.03
N MET A 55 -2.57 11.90 22.42
CA MET A 55 -3.17 12.28 23.71
C MET A 55 -2.45 11.69 24.93
N LYS A 56 -1.61 10.67 24.73
CA LYS A 56 -0.88 9.95 25.79
C LYS A 56 0.63 10.00 25.63
N LEU A 57 1.13 10.79 24.68
CA LEU A 57 2.55 10.96 24.38
C LEU A 57 2.92 12.40 24.68
N ASP A 58 4.14 12.63 25.18
CA ASP A 58 4.69 13.98 25.17
C ASP A 58 5.30 14.24 23.79
N ALA A 59 4.47 14.70 22.86
CA ALA A 59 4.91 14.94 21.49
C ALA A 59 5.83 16.16 21.33
N GLU A 60 6.05 16.95 22.40
CA GLU A 60 7.02 18.04 22.40
C GLU A 60 8.43 17.57 22.81
N ASP A 61 8.56 16.43 23.50
CA ASP A 61 9.85 15.85 23.87
C ASP A 61 10.56 15.24 22.64
N PRO A 62 11.72 15.79 22.22
CA PRO A 62 12.48 15.27 21.08
C PRO A 62 12.99 13.84 21.28
N GLU A 63 13.41 13.46 22.49
CA GLU A 63 13.94 12.12 22.77
C GLU A 63 12.82 11.07 22.76
N GLU A 64 11.65 11.42 23.31
CA GLU A 64 10.47 10.56 23.27
C GLU A 64 10.02 10.34 21.82
N MET A 65 9.92 11.40 21.01
CA MET A 65 9.50 11.29 19.61
C MET A 65 10.52 10.55 18.74
N ALA A 66 11.81 10.76 18.94
CA ALA A 66 12.84 9.98 18.26
C ALA A 66 12.71 8.48 18.55
N ARG A 67 12.52 8.11 19.83
CA ARG A 67 12.34 6.72 20.23
C ARG A 67 11.02 6.13 19.73
N TYR A 68 9.96 6.92 19.70
CA TYR A 68 8.66 6.51 19.20
C TYR A 68 8.71 6.22 17.70
N VAL A 69 9.16 7.18 16.89
CA VAL A 69 9.25 7.04 15.43
C VAL A 69 10.18 5.88 15.04
N ARG A 70 11.34 5.75 15.68
CA ARG A 70 12.28 4.65 15.41
C ARG A 70 11.63 3.29 15.62
N ARG A 71 10.94 3.10 16.74
CA ARG A 71 10.23 1.84 17.03
C ARG A 71 9.17 1.52 15.97
N LEU A 72 8.44 2.53 15.48
CA LEU A 72 7.47 2.33 14.40
C LEU A 72 8.15 1.91 13.09
N ALA A 73 9.24 2.60 12.72
CA ALA A 73 10.00 2.29 11.52
C ALA A 73 10.58 0.86 11.58
N ASP A 74 11.17 0.49 12.71
CA ASP A 74 11.70 -0.86 12.96
C ASP A 74 10.63 -1.95 12.90
N ALA A 75 9.40 -1.62 13.32
CA ALA A 75 8.23 -2.51 13.24
C ALA A 75 7.61 -2.60 11.84
N GLY A 76 8.15 -1.88 10.85
CA GLY A 76 7.66 -1.89 9.48
C GLY A 76 6.40 -1.05 9.24
N VAL A 77 6.07 -0.13 10.15
CA VAL A 77 5.03 0.87 9.91
C VAL A 77 5.46 1.72 8.71
N VAL A 78 4.56 1.89 7.73
CA VAL A 78 4.91 2.54 6.47
C VAL A 78 4.67 4.04 6.48
N GLY A 79 3.88 4.54 7.43
CA GLY A 79 3.67 5.96 7.64
C GLY A 79 2.93 6.26 8.94
N LEU A 80 3.01 7.51 9.35
CA LEU A 80 2.34 8.05 10.53
C LEU A 80 1.42 9.20 10.12
N GLY A 81 0.14 9.09 10.40
CA GLY A 81 -0.83 10.18 10.27
C GLY A 81 -1.11 10.81 11.62
N PHE A 82 -0.82 12.11 11.75
CA PHE A 82 -1.02 12.85 12.98
C PHE A 82 -2.24 13.77 12.88
N ALA A 83 -3.21 13.60 13.76
CA ALA A 83 -4.40 14.45 13.81
C ALA A 83 -4.12 15.77 14.54
N VAL A 84 -4.29 16.88 13.83
CA VAL A 84 -4.19 18.23 14.37
C VAL A 84 -5.56 18.77 14.81
N GLY A 85 -5.57 19.72 15.74
CA GLY A 85 -6.76 20.31 16.34
C GLY A 85 -7.50 19.39 17.32
N VAL A 86 -6.78 18.43 17.91
CA VAL A 86 -7.29 17.52 18.96
C VAL A 86 -6.52 17.73 20.26
N ALA A 87 -5.29 17.22 20.35
CA ALA A 87 -4.38 17.48 21.47
C ALA A 87 -3.41 18.63 21.15
N TYR A 88 -2.99 18.73 19.89
CA TYR A 88 -2.08 19.76 19.38
C TYR A 88 -2.71 20.48 18.19
N ASP A 89 -2.57 21.80 18.11
CA ASP A 89 -3.09 22.61 16.99
C ASP A 89 -2.32 22.39 15.68
N GLU A 90 -1.03 22.08 15.79
CA GLU A 90 -0.14 21.73 14.68
C GLU A 90 0.65 20.46 15.03
N VAL A 91 1.33 19.88 14.04
CA VAL A 91 2.20 18.72 14.29
C VAL A 91 3.47 19.19 15.02
N PRO A 92 3.79 18.66 16.22
CA PRO A 92 4.97 19.10 16.97
C PRO A 92 6.27 18.95 16.20
N THR A 93 7.16 19.93 16.34
CA THR A 93 8.44 19.98 15.60
C THR A 93 9.36 18.81 15.94
N ALA A 94 9.32 18.33 17.19
CA ALA A 94 10.01 17.13 17.64
C ALA A 94 9.62 15.89 16.81
N LEU A 95 8.32 15.69 16.58
CA LEU A 95 7.82 14.59 15.76
C LEU A 95 8.22 14.73 14.29
N VAL A 96 8.14 15.94 13.72
CA VAL A 96 8.57 16.19 12.33
C VAL A 96 10.07 15.90 12.16
N ALA A 97 10.90 16.32 13.11
CA ALA A 97 12.34 16.08 13.08
C ALA A 97 12.64 14.58 13.16
N ALA A 98 12.00 13.86 14.08
CA ALA A 98 12.17 12.41 14.23
C ALA A 98 11.74 11.66 12.96
N ALA A 99 10.59 12.00 12.38
CA ALA A 99 10.11 11.40 11.13
C ALA A 99 11.07 11.60 9.97
N LYS A 100 11.65 12.81 9.83
CA LYS A 100 12.66 13.10 8.81
C LYS A 100 13.95 12.30 9.01
N GLN A 101 14.41 12.18 10.26
CA GLN A 101 15.63 11.43 10.57
C GLN A 101 15.51 9.94 10.25
N GLU A 102 14.36 9.34 10.55
CA GLU A 102 14.10 7.91 10.29
C GLU A 102 13.54 7.65 8.87
N GLY A 103 13.31 8.71 8.08
CA GLY A 103 12.69 8.60 6.75
C GLY A 103 11.30 7.96 6.80
N LEU A 104 10.56 8.15 7.89
CA LEU A 104 9.18 7.66 8.04
C LEU A 104 8.22 8.72 7.48
N PRO A 105 7.38 8.38 6.48
CA PRO A 105 6.37 9.30 5.99
C PRO A 105 5.45 9.83 7.10
N LEU A 106 5.38 11.15 7.23
CA LEU A 106 4.54 11.82 8.23
C LEU A 106 3.46 12.65 7.51
N LEU A 107 2.20 12.32 7.78
CA LEU A 107 1.04 12.93 7.19
C LEU A 107 0.29 13.77 8.24
N VAL A 108 -0.14 14.97 7.85
CA VAL A 108 -1.10 15.75 8.63
C VAL A 108 -2.50 15.25 8.31
N VAL A 109 -3.26 14.93 9.35
CA VAL A 109 -4.68 14.66 9.28
C VAL A 109 -5.43 15.87 9.85
N PRO A 110 -6.13 16.67 9.01
CA PRO A 110 -6.84 17.84 9.52
C PRO A 110 -8.03 17.41 10.39
N ARG A 111 -8.37 18.22 11.39
CA ARG A 111 -9.46 17.96 12.36
C ARG A 111 -10.79 17.50 11.75
N ARG A 112 -11.13 17.99 10.55
CA ARG A 112 -12.36 17.64 9.81
C ARG A 112 -12.35 16.24 9.20
N THR A 113 -11.20 15.58 9.13
CA THR A 113 -11.03 14.25 8.55
C THR A 113 -10.99 13.23 9.68
N PRO A 114 -12.10 12.53 9.95
CA PRO A 114 -12.10 11.51 10.99
C PRO A 114 -11.28 10.30 10.52
N PHE A 115 -10.53 9.66 11.43
CA PHE A 115 -9.70 8.50 11.10
C PHE A 115 -10.48 7.36 10.43
N ILE A 116 -11.76 7.16 10.78
CA ILE A 116 -12.62 6.18 10.11
C ILE A 116 -12.75 6.42 8.60
N ALA A 117 -12.69 7.67 8.13
CA ALA A 117 -12.73 7.97 6.70
C ALA A 117 -11.45 7.47 6.00
N ILE A 118 -10.29 7.61 6.64
CA ILE A 118 -9.00 7.11 6.15
C ILE A 118 -9.03 5.58 6.14
N SER A 119 -9.41 4.94 7.24
CA SER A 119 -9.52 3.48 7.31
C SER A 119 -10.47 2.92 6.25
N LYS A 120 -11.65 3.54 6.06
CA LYS A 120 -12.58 3.15 5.00
C LYS A 120 -11.99 3.32 3.59
N ALA A 121 -11.26 4.41 3.34
CA ALA A 121 -10.62 4.64 2.05
C ALA A 121 -9.56 3.57 1.75
N VAL A 122 -8.73 3.22 2.73
CA VAL A 122 -7.73 2.14 2.61
C VAL A 122 -8.43 0.80 2.37
N SER A 123 -9.41 0.42 3.20
CA SER A 123 -10.13 -0.85 3.04
C SER A 123 -10.84 -0.96 1.68
N ALA A 124 -11.48 0.12 1.22
CA ALA A 124 -12.15 0.15 -0.08
C ALA A 124 -11.14 0.01 -1.24
N ALA A 125 -9.98 0.65 -1.15
CA ALA A 125 -8.95 0.54 -2.17
C ALA A 125 -8.33 -0.87 -2.23
N ILE A 126 -8.11 -1.52 -1.08
CA ILE A 126 -7.67 -2.91 -1.01
C ILE A 126 -8.70 -3.85 -1.64
N ALA A 127 -9.98 -3.69 -1.28
CA ALA A 127 -11.06 -4.51 -1.83
C ALA A 127 -11.20 -4.31 -3.36
N ALA A 128 -11.10 -3.07 -3.83
CA ALA A 128 -11.11 -2.76 -5.25
C ALA A 128 -9.93 -3.40 -5.98
N ASP A 129 -8.75 -3.46 -5.34
CA ASP A 129 -7.59 -4.09 -5.95
C ASP A 129 -7.73 -5.60 -6.08
N GLN A 130 -8.19 -6.26 -5.02
CA GLN A 130 -8.49 -7.69 -5.02
C GLN A 130 -9.53 -8.03 -6.08
N TYR A 131 -10.59 -7.22 -6.19
CA TYR A 131 -11.63 -7.41 -7.20
C TYR A 131 -11.09 -7.28 -8.64
N ARG A 132 -10.22 -6.28 -8.89
CA ARG A 132 -9.55 -6.13 -10.20
C ARG A 132 -8.70 -7.34 -10.54
N ALA A 133 -7.92 -7.84 -9.59
CA ALA A 133 -7.06 -9.00 -9.81
C ALA A 133 -7.87 -10.25 -10.21
N VAL A 134 -8.99 -10.50 -9.52
CA VAL A 134 -9.91 -11.62 -9.85
C VAL A 134 -10.51 -11.42 -11.24
N THR A 135 -11.01 -10.22 -11.55
CA THR A 135 -11.66 -9.94 -12.83
C THR A 135 -10.69 -10.07 -14.00
N ALA A 136 -9.46 -9.55 -13.86
CA ALA A 136 -8.41 -9.68 -14.86
C ALA A 136 -8.05 -11.15 -15.13
N GLY A 137 -7.99 -11.99 -14.09
CA GLY A 137 -7.77 -13.44 -14.24
C GLY A 137 -8.84 -14.13 -15.07
N PHE A 138 -10.12 -13.79 -14.85
CA PHE A 138 -11.23 -14.33 -15.65
C PHE A 138 -11.20 -13.85 -17.11
N GLU A 139 -10.86 -12.58 -17.34
CA GLU A 139 -10.72 -12.03 -18.69
C GLU A 139 -9.59 -12.74 -19.46
N ALA A 140 -8.43 -12.91 -18.83
CA ALA A 140 -7.30 -13.65 -19.39
C ALA A 140 -7.70 -15.10 -19.70
N GLN A 141 -8.32 -15.82 -18.76
CA GLN A 141 -8.79 -17.19 -18.98
C GLN A 141 -9.75 -17.29 -20.18
N ARG A 142 -10.68 -16.34 -20.30
CA ARG A 142 -11.67 -16.31 -21.40
C ARG A 142 -11.00 -16.04 -22.74
N GLU A 143 -10.00 -15.15 -22.78
CA GLU A 143 -9.20 -14.88 -23.97
C GLU A 143 -8.40 -16.12 -24.40
N LEU A 144 -7.70 -16.76 -23.45
CA LEU A 144 -6.91 -17.97 -23.68
C LEU A 144 -7.78 -19.12 -24.20
N THR A 145 -8.93 -19.36 -23.58
CA THR A 145 -9.89 -20.39 -24.05
C THR A 145 -10.35 -20.11 -25.49
N ARG A 146 -10.62 -18.83 -25.83
CA ARG A 146 -11.00 -18.45 -27.19
C ARG A 146 -9.87 -18.66 -28.20
N ALA A 147 -8.63 -18.34 -27.81
CA ALA A 147 -7.46 -18.55 -28.66
C ALA A 147 -7.22 -20.05 -28.93
N ALA A 148 -7.35 -20.89 -27.90
CA ALA A 148 -7.14 -22.34 -28.00
C ALA A 148 -8.10 -23.05 -28.96
N ILE A 149 -9.35 -22.59 -29.05
CA ILE A 149 -10.41 -23.16 -29.92
C ILE A 149 -10.43 -22.47 -31.30
N GLY A 150 -9.71 -21.36 -31.47
CA GLY A 150 -9.63 -20.61 -32.72
C GLY A 150 -8.78 -21.30 -33.79
N ALA A 151 -8.80 -20.73 -35.01
CA ALA A 151 -8.10 -21.29 -36.17
C ALA A 151 -6.57 -21.38 -36.00
N GLU A 152 -5.98 -20.44 -35.25
CA GLU A 152 -4.55 -20.40 -34.94
C GLU A 152 -4.15 -21.37 -33.80
N GLY A 153 -5.14 -21.95 -33.10
CA GLY A 153 -4.96 -23.06 -32.17
C GLY A 153 -3.93 -22.81 -31.05
N PRO A 154 -3.10 -23.81 -30.72
CA PRO A 154 -2.13 -23.72 -29.61
C PRO A 154 -1.11 -22.58 -29.72
N ALA A 155 -0.74 -22.16 -30.93
CA ALA A 155 0.24 -21.08 -31.12
C ALA A 155 -0.31 -19.73 -30.64
N ALA A 156 -1.55 -19.40 -31.00
CA ALA A 156 -2.21 -18.18 -30.52
C ALA A 156 -2.43 -18.20 -29.00
N LEU A 157 -2.79 -19.37 -28.45
CA LEU A 157 -2.90 -19.54 -27.00
C LEU A 157 -1.58 -19.19 -26.30
N LEU A 158 -0.46 -19.76 -26.76
CA LEU A 158 0.85 -19.54 -26.14
C LEU A 158 1.31 -18.09 -26.26
N ALA A 159 1.09 -17.44 -27.41
CA ALA A 159 1.42 -16.02 -27.59
C ALA A 159 0.64 -15.12 -26.61
N ARG A 160 -0.64 -15.39 -26.38
CA ARG A 160 -1.47 -14.66 -25.41
C ARG A 160 -1.06 -14.94 -23.98
N LEU A 161 -0.73 -16.20 -23.67
CA LEU A 161 -0.26 -16.58 -22.35
C LEU A 161 1.07 -15.89 -22.02
N ALA A 162 2.04 -15.96 -22.94
CA ALA A 162 3.34 -15.31 -22.83
C ALA A 162 3.22 -13.81 -22.56
N ALA A 163 2.31 -13.12 -23.25
CA ALA A 163 2.02 -11.71 -23.02
C ALA A 163 1.40 -11.43 -21.63
N HIS A 164 0.48 -12.29 -21.16
CA HIS A 164 -0.15 -12.11 -19.83
C HIS A 164 0.80 -12.39 -18.66
N VAL A 165 1.81 -13.24 -18.85
CA VAL A 165 2.82 -13.56 -17.81
C VAL A 165 4.09 -12.72 -17.92
N ASP A 166 4.15 -11.81 -18.89
CA ASP A 166 5.35 -11.01 -19.23
C ASP A 166 6.61 -11.89 -19.38
N GLY A 167 6.50 -12.96 -20.16
CA GLY A 167 7.52 -14.00 -20.26
C GLY A 167 7.35 -14.90 -21.47
N TRP A 168 7.70 -16.18 -21.31
CA TRP A 168 7.58 -17.19 -22.36
C TRP A 168 6.70 -18.37 -21.92
N ALA A 169 6.08 -19.04 -22.89
CA ALA A 169 5.26 -20.22 -22.71
C ALA A 169 5.59 -21.25 -23.80
N ALA A 170 5.60 -22.54 -23.43
CA ALA A 170 5.75 -23.64 -24.38
C ALA A 170 4.75 -24.76 -24.10
N LEU A 171 4.27 -25.39 -25.17
CA LEU A 171 3.42 -26.56 -25.10
C LEU A 171 4.25 -27.80 -25.45
N TYR A 172 4.19 -28.81 -24.58
CA TYR A 172 4.82 -30.11 -24.79
C TYR A 172 3.75 -31.16 -25.05
N ASP A 173 4.06 -32.14 -25.90
CA ASP A 173 3.24 -33.35 -26.03
C ASP A 173 3.60 -34.39 -24.95
N ALA A 174 2.87 -35.51 -24.94
CA ALA A 174 3.11 -36.59 -23.98
C ALA A 174 4.48 -37.30 -24.14
N SER A 175 5.18 -37.10 -25.26
CA SER A 175 6.53 -37.61 -25.49
C SER A 175 7.62 -36.69 -24.94
N GLY A 176 7.25 -35.47 -24.52
CA GLY A 176 8.19 -34.43 -24.12
C GLY A 176 8.72 -33.59 -25.29
N SER A 177 8.13 -33.70 -26.49
CA SER A 177 8.50 -32.88 -27.63
C SER A 177 7.78 -31.52 -27.59
N VAL A 178 8.47 -30.44 -27.94
CA VAL A 178 7.88 -29.09 -28.02
C VAL A 178 6.96 -29.03 -29.24
N VAL A 179 5.69 -28.73 -29.00
CA VAL A 179 4.64 -28.56 -30.03
C VAL A 179 4.62 -27.12 -30.54
N ALA A 180 4.77 -26.15 -29.64
CA ALA A 180 4.85 -24.72 -29.94
C ALA A 180 5.43 -23.95 -28.74
N ALA A 181 5.96 -22.75 -28.98
CA ALA A 181 6.44 -21.82 -27.95
C ALA A 181 6.14 -20.36 -28.34
N ALA A 182 6.17 -19.44 -27.37
CA ALA A 182 6.09 -18.00 -27.60
C ALA A 182 6.68 -17.21 -26.40
N PRO A 183 7.32 -16.04 -26.60
CA PRO A 183 7.87 -15.59 -27.89
C PRO A 183 8.95 -16.55 -28.39
N ASP A 184 9.26 -16.48 -29.69
CA ASP A 184 10.26 -17.32 -30.36
C ASP A 184 11.69 -17.13 -29.80
#